data_AF-A0A6S4TNC9-F1
#
_entry.id   AF-A0A6S4TNC9-F1
#
_cell.length_a   1.000
_cell.length_b   1.000
_cell.length_c   1.000
_cell.angle_alpha   90.00
_cell.angle_beta   90.00
_cell.angle_gamma   90.00
#
_symmetry.space_group_name_H-M   'P 1'
#
loop_
_entity.id
_entity.type
_entity.pdbx_description
1 polymer ?
#
loop_
_entity_poly.entity_id
_entity_poly.type
_entity_poly.pdbx_seq_one_letter_code
_entity_poly.pdbx_strand_id
1 'polypeptide(L)'
;MARPNTALLLTGGGARAAYQVGVLKAVAELYPRNIGIPFPILCGTSAGALNITALACYASCFHLGVRKLEWVWRRFETHHIFDFHPCQLLWRTLYQGSAGLITPQSNRAFHLFDNAPLRRLLDQLIDYHRIDDNILYGSLEAIAITASDYDDGLSTTFFQGRAEHQPWERARRRGLRTLLTSDHLLASSALPFVFPATPIGDRVYGDGSIHQLSPLSPAIHLGAERILLVTLDSPHRENPTPRQGHLTSSNIASHLLNTVFSDTLNSDLERLGRINQTLSLIPARERSRLKLRQVETCVIRPSQDLDLIALEYLPRLPTQLRRLLRVLGVNGEESSSLASFLMFDPGYCQRLIKLGYQDALDLRQRIEAFLDLPGSGRQEQFREEA
;
A
#
# COMPACT_ATOMS: atom_id res chain seq x y z
N MET A 1 -0.20 -31.58 0.36
CA MET A 1 0.86 -30.71 0.91
C MET A 1 0.18 -29.47 1.46
N ALA A 2 0.48 -29.07 2.69
CA ALA A 2 0.01 -27.78 3.22
C ALA A 2 0.56 -26.67 2.33
N ARG A 3 -0.26 -25.66 2.02
CA ARG A 3 0.22 -24.51 1.24
C ARG A 3 1.22 -23.73 2.11
N PRO A 4 2.34 -23.26 1.56
CA PRO A 4 3.23 -22.37 2.28
C PRO A 4 2.48 -21.07 2.64
N ASN A 5 2.79 -20.50 3.80
CA ASN A 5 2.17 -19.27 4.27
C ASN A 5 2.72 -18.08 3.49
N THR A 6 2.21 -17.89 2.28
CA THR A 6 2.58 -16.78 1.40
C THR A 6 1.77 -15.54 1.77
N ALA A 7 2.45 -14.44 2.07
CA ALA A 7 1.84 -13.13 2.26
C ALA A 7 1.88 -12.31 0.98
N LEU A 8 0.83 -11.53 0.73
CA LEU A 8 0.84 -10.40 -0.19
C LEU A 8 1.01 -9.11 0.62
N LEU A 9 2.00 -8.31 0.26
CA LEU A 9 2.22 -6.99 0.86
C LEU A 9 2.08 -5.91 -0.21
N LEU A 10 1.10 -5.02 -0.02
CA LEU A 10 0.86 -3.87 -0.89
C LEU A 10 1.19 -2.56 -0.16
N THR A 11 2.14 -1.80 -0.69
CA THR A 11 2.58 -0.52 -0.10
C THR A 11 1.59 0.62 -0.34
N GLY A 12 1.75 1.71 0.40
CA GLY A 12 1.03 2.97 0.13
C GLY A 12 1.57 3.69 -1.10
N GLY A 13 0.72 4.48 -1.76
CA GLY A 13 1.11 5.31 -2.91
C GLY A 13 -0.01 6.07 -3.60
N GLY A 14 -1.16 6.25 -2.95
CA GLY A 14 -2.29 6.99 -3.52
C GLY A 14 -2.76 6.41 -4.85
N ALA A 15 -2.92 7.25 -5.87
CA ALA A 15 -3.33 6.85 -7.22
C ALA A 15 -2.36 5.84 -7.87
N ARG A 16 -1.08 5.82 -7.44
CA ARG A 16 -0.09 4.87 -7.96
C ARG A 16 -0.44 3.41 -7.65
N ALA A 17 -1.27 3.16 -6.64
CA ALA A 17 -1.72 1.81 -6.30
C ALA A 17 -2.53 1.13 -7.42
N ALA A 18 -2.97 1.87 -8.45
CA ALA A 18 -3.47 1.29 -9.69
C ALA A 18 -2.47 0.32 -10.35
N TYR A 19 -1.16 0.56 -10.20
CA TYR A 19 -0.10 -0.36 -10.63
C TYR A 19 -0.23 -1.74 -9.99
N GLN A 20 -0.51 -1.80 -8.68
CA GLN A 20 -0.66 -3.04 -7.93
C GLN A 20 -1.79 -3.90 -8.49
N VAL A 21 -2.88 -3.27 -8.97
CA VAL A 21 -4.00 -3.97 -9.60
C VAL A 21 -3.59 -4.62 -10.91
N GLY A 22 -2.73 -3.97 -11.69
CA GLY A 22 -2.11 -4.56 -12.87
C GLY A 22 -1.28 -5.80 -12.55
N VAL A 23 -0.46 -5.73 -11.52
CA VAL A 23 0.33 -6.87 -11.04
C VAL A 23 -0.58 -8.02 -10.61
N LEU A 24 -1.61 -7.73 -9.80
CA LEU A 24 -2.57 -8.74 -9.35
C LEU A 24 -3.36 -9.36 -10.51
N LYS A 25 -3.63 -8.61 -11.58
CA LYS A 25 -4.24 -9.12 -12.81
C LYS A 25 -3.37 -10.16 -13.48
N ALA A 26 -2.07 -9.88 -13.66
CA ALA A 26 -1.14 -10.86 -14.20
C ALA A 26 -1.04 -12.10 -13.30
N VAL A 27 -0.92 -11.92 -11.98
CA VAL A 27 -0.88 -13.05 -11.02
C VAL A 27 -2.15 -13.89 -11.11
N ALA A 28 -3.33 -13.27 -11.24
CA ALA A 28 -4.59 -13.98 -11.42
C ALA A 28 -4.58 -14.82 -12.71
N GLU A 29 -4.12 -14.28 -13.83
CA GLU A 29 -4.07 -15.02 -15.10
C GLU A 29 -3.12 -16.22 -15.06
N LEU A 30 -2.03 -16.13 -14.29
CA LEU A 30 -1.09 -17.24 -14.08
C LEU A 30 -1.62 -18.29 -13.09
N TYR A 31 -2.52 -17.91 -12.19
CA TYR A 31 -3.02 -18.75 -11.12
C TYR A 31 -4.24 -19.60 -11.54
N PRO A 32 -4.42 -20.84 -11.03
CA PRO A 32 -5.60 -21.64 -11.36
C PRO A 32 -6.92 -20.99 -10.93
N ARG A 33 -7.94 -21.05 -11.80
CA ARG A 33 -9.26 -20.42 -11.58
C ARG A 33 -10.10 -21.02 -10.45
N ASN A 34 -9.91 -22.31 -10.16
CA ASN A 34 -10.77 -23.07 -9.26
C ASN A 34 -10.25 -23.09 -7.81
N ILE A 35 -9.29 -22.22 -7.50
CA ILE A 35 -8.63 -22.16 -6.20
C ILE A 35 -8.84 -20.77 -5.60
N GLY A 36 -8.99 -20.71 -4.28
CA GLY A 36 -8.96 -19.45 -3.52
C GLY A 36 -7.64 -18.71 -3.68
N ILE A 37 -7.49 -17.62 -2.96
CA ILE A 37 -6.34 -16.72 -3.08
C ILE A 37 -5.00 -17.46 -2.84
N PRO A 38 -3.95 -17.18 -3.64
CA PRO A 38 -2.61 -17.71 -3.39
C PRO A 38 -1.94 -17.17 -2.13
N PHE A 39 -2.53 -16.12 -1.54
CA PHE A 39 -1.97 -15.34 -0.44
C PHE A 39 -2.88 -15.48 0.80
N PRO A 40 -2.67 -16.50 1.65
CA PRO A 40 -3.42 -16.63 2.90
C PRO A 40 -3.25 -15.44 3.86
N ILE A 41 -2.15 -14.71 3.76
CA ILE A 41 -1.88 -13.52 4.57
C ILE A 41 -1.89 -12.28 3.68
N LEU A 42 -2.67 -11.27 4.06
CA LEU A 42 -2.78 -10.01 3.33
C LEU A 42 -2.31 -8.85 4.20
N CYS A 43 -1.34 -8.08 3.73
CA CYS A 43 -0.78 -6.93 4.46
C CYS A 43 -0.82 -5.68 3.57
N GLY A 44 -1.30 -4.57 4.11
CA GLY A 44 -1.47 -3.35 3.32
C GLY A 44 -1.30 -2.08 4.14
N THR A 45 -0.95 -1.00 3.45
CA THR A 45 -0.83 0.34 4.04
C THR A 45 -1.38 1.37 3.06
N SER A 46 -2.16 2.33 3.56
CA SER A 46 -2.79 3.40 2.77
C SER A 46 -3.58 2.81 1.58
N ALA A 47 -3.37 3.30 0.36
CA ALA A 47 -4.03 2.75 -0.84
C ALA A 47 -3.81 1.24 -1.04
N GLY A 48 -2.69 0.67 -0.57
CA GLY A 48 -2.47 -0.78 -0.57
C GLY A 48 -3.40 -1.53 0.37
N ALA A 49 -3.76 -0.93 1.52
CA ALA A 49 -4.75 -1.46 2.46
C ALA A 49 -6.15 -1.53 1.82
N LEU A 50 -6.52 -0.57 0.98
CA LEU A 50 -7.77 -0.61 0.23
C LEU A 50 -7.80 -1.81 -0.72
N ASN A 51 -6.72 -2.00 -1.48
CA ASN A 51 -6.58 -3.09 -2.44
C ASN A 51 -6.65 -4.47 -1.78
N ILE A 52 -5.91 -4.69 -0.70
CA ILE A 52 -5.93 -5.99 0.00
C ILE A 52 -7.28 -6.26 0.68
N THR A 53 -7.97 -5.24 1.17
CA THR A 53 -9.27 -5.42 1.86
C THR A 53 -10.37 -5.77 0.87
N ALA A 54 -10.37 -5.09 -0.29
CA ALA A 54 -11.23 -5.46 -1.40
C ALA A 54 -10.93 -6.90 -1.87
N LEU A 55 -9.66 -7.31 -1.93
CA LEU A 55 -9.27 -8.66 -2.30
C LEU A 55 -9.69 -9.71 -1.26
N ALA A 56 -9.56 -9.39 0.03
CA ALA A 56 -9.93 -10.25 1.15
C ALA A 56 -11.42 -10.62 1.14
N CYS A 57 -12.30 -9.71 0.69
CA CYS A 57 -13.73 -9.99 0.52
C CYS A 57 -14.01 -11.10 -0.52
N TYR A 58 -13.08 -11.34 -1.43
CA TYR A 58 -13.18 -12.35 -2.49
C TYR A 58 -12.06 -13.39 -2.40
N ALA A 59 -11.52 -13.65 -1.20
CA ALA A 59 -10.42 -14.59 -1.01
C ALA A 59 -10.77 -16.01 -1.52
N SER A 60 -12.04 -16.44 -1.41
CA SER A 60 -12.52 -17.70 -1.98
C SER A 60 -12.58 -17.73 -3.52
N CYS A 61 -12.58 -16.57 -4.18
CA CYS A 61 -12.70 -16.40 -5.64
C CYS A 61 -11.75 -15.30 -6.13
N PHE A 62 -10.45 -15.57 -6.06
CA PHE A 62 -9.38 -14.59 -6.34
C PHE A 62 -9.56 -13.83 -7.65
N HIS A 63 -9.86 -14.55 -8.74
CA HIS A 63 -10.07 -13.97 -10.07
C HIS A 63 -11.22 -12.94 -10.10
N LEU A 64 -12.31 -13.21 -9.39
CA LEU A 64 -13.43 -12.28 -9.30
C LEU A 64 -13.04 -11.02 -8.50
N GLY A 65 -12.30 -11.21 -7.39
CA GLY A 65 -11.76 -10.12 -6.59
C GLY A 65 -10.91 -9.17 -7.43
N VAL A 66 -9.98 -9.72 -8.20
CA VAL A 66 -9.09 -8.93 -9.08
C VAL A 66 -9.87 -8.22 -10.19
N ARG A 67 -10.85 -8.87 -10.83
CA ARG A 67 -11.69 -8.22 -11.85
C ARG A 67 -12.53 -7.08 -11.28
N LYS A 68 -13.07 -7.22 -10.07
CA LYS A 68 -13.79 -6.15 -9.38
C LYS A 68 -12.87 -5.00 -9.00
N LEU A 69 -11.67 -5.32 -8.51
CA LEU A 69 -10.66 -4.32 -8.18
C LEU A 69 -10.25 -3.52 -9.43
N GLU A 70 -9.98 -4.21 -10.54
CA GLU A 70 -9.71 -3.58 -11.85
C GLU A 70 -10.88 -2.69 -12.29
N TRP A 71 -12.13 -3.17 -12.16
CA TRP A 71 -13.30 -2.39 -12.54
C TRP A 71 -13.41 -1.07 -11.77
N VAL A 72 -13.16 -1.10 -10.45
CA VAL A 72 -13.16 0.08 -9.58
C VAL A 72 -12.06 1.05 -10.01
N TRP A 73 -10.81 0.59 -10.11
CA TRP A 73 -9.68 1.45 -10.43
C TRP A 73 -9.72 2.05 -11.84
N ARG A 74 -10.34 1.36 -12.81
CA ARG A 74 -10.51 1.88 -14.17
C ARG A 74 -11.53 3.02 -14.27
N ARG A 75 -12.43 3.14 -13.29
CA ARG A 75 -13.48 4.15 -13.21
C ARG A 75 -13.25 5.14 -12.06
N PHE A 76 -12.11 5.02 -11.39
CA PHE A 76 -11.79 5.84 -10.24
C PHE A 76 -11.52 7.26 -10.71
N GLU A 77 -12.34 8.19 -10.22
CA GLU A 77 -12.20 9.61 -10.49
C GLU A 77 -11.94 10.37 -9.19
N THR A 78 -11.25 11.49 -9.32
CA THR A 78 -10.84 12.38 -8.23
C THR A 78 -11.99 12.76 -7.28
N HIS A 79 -13.19 12.98 -7.80
CA HIS A 79 -14.37 13.39 -7.01
C HIS A 79 -14.91 12.26 -6.10
N HIS A 80 -14.55 11.01 -6.34
CA HIS A 80 -14.95 9.88 -5.48
C HIS A 80 -14.16 9.80 -4.17
N ILE A 81 -13.06 10.57 -4.05
CA ILE A 81 -12.09 10.41 -2.96
C ILE A 81 -12.09 11.63 -2.06
N PHE A 82 -12.19 12.82 -2.66
CA PHE A 82 -12.19 14.08 -1.92
C PHE A 82 -13.12 15.11 -2.54
N ASP A 83 -13.87 15.79 -1.67
CA ASP A 83 -14.57 17.01 -1.99
C ASP A 83 -13.67 18.21 -1.65
N PHE A 84 -13.44 19.09 -2.63
CA PHE A 84 -12.68 20.32 -2.45
C PHE A 84 -13.63 21.49 -2.21
N HIS A 85 -13.58 22.09 -1.03
CA HIS A 85 -14.39 23.26 -0.65
C HIS A 85 -13.53 24.54 -0.56
N PRO A 86 -13.19 25.18 -1.70
CA PRO A 86 -12.26 26.33 -1.73
C PRO A 86 -12.75 27.55 -0.93
N CYS A 87 -14.07 27.78 -0.90
CA CYS A 87 -14.65 28.89 -0.13
C CYS A 87 -14.50 28.68 1.38
N GLN A 88 -14.56 27.43 1.85
CA GLN A 88 -14.39 27.10 3.27
C GLN A 88 -12.93 27.25 3.71
N LEU A 89 -11.99 26.93 2.80
CA LEU A 89 -10.56 27.15 3.01
C LEU A 89 -10.25 28.65 3.08
N LEU A 90 -10.71 29.44 2.12
CA LEU A 90 -10.50 30.89 2.09
C LEU A 90 -11.13 31.58 3.31
N TRP A 91 -12.35 31.20 3.68
CA TRP A 91 -13.04 31.67 4.88
C TRP A 91 -12.29 31.32 6.16
N ARG A 92 -11.84 30.06 6.33
CA ARG A 92 -11.03 29.64 7.49
C ARG A 92 -9.71 30.39 7.57
N THR A 93 -9.01 30.61 6.46
CA THR A 93 -7.73 31.31 6.46
C THR A 93 -7.90 32.79 6.83
N LEU A 94 -8.95 33.45 6.32
CA LEU A 94 -9.29 34.84 6.62
C LEU A 94 -9.77 35.02 8.08
N TYR A 95 -10.62 34.12 8.59
CA TYR A 95 -11.17 34.21 9.95
C TYR A 95 -10.22 33.69 11.04
N GLN A 96 -9.47 32.61 10.80
CA GLN A 96 -8.50 32.11 11.78
C GLN A 96 -7.22 32.95 11.81
N GLY A 97 -6.83 33.54 10.67
CA GLY A 97 -5.72 34.49 10.60
C GLY A 97 -5.97 35.79 11.38
N SER A 98 -7.23 36.22 11.50
CA SER A 98 -7.62 37.39 12.30
C SER A 98 -8.01 37.01 13.75
N ALA A 99 -8.65 35.86 13.97
CA ALA A 99 -9.04 35.39 15.31
C ALA A 99 -7.88 34.81 16.14
N GLY A 100 -6.79 34.35 15.52
CA GLY A 100 -5.58 33.85 16.19
C GLY A 100 -4.80 34.93 16.97
N LEU A 101 -5.11 36.21 16.75
CA LEU A 101 -4.58 37.33 17.54
C LEU A 101 -5.42 37.63 18.80
N ILE A 102 -6.64 37.09 18.91
CA ILE A 102 -7.62 37.49 19.94
C ILE A 102 -8.07 36.29 20.81
N THR A 103 -7.99 35.05 20.31
CA THR A 103 -8.49 33.86 21.02
C THR A 103 -7.52 32.68 20.88
N PRO A 104 -7.08 32.04 21.98
CA PRO A 104 -6.29 30.80 21.92
C PRO A 104 -7.23 29.64 21.63
N GLN A 105 -7.67 29.49 20.38
CA GLN A 105 -8.39 28.30 19.94
C GLN A 105 -7.38 27.20 19.59
N SER A 106 -7.69 25.95 19.93
CA SER A 106 -6.84 24.81 19.60
C SER A 106 -6.57 24.78 18.10
N ASN A 107 -5.29 24.74 17.69
CA ASN A 107 -4.87 24.50 16.32
C ASN A 107 -5.36 23.10 15.88
N ARG A 108 -6.60 22.99 15.41
CA ARG A 108 -7.09 21.77 14.77
C ARG A 108 -6.24 21.53 13.52
N ALA A 109 -5.73 20.32 13.37
CA ALA A 109 -4.87 19.95 12.25
C ALA A 109 -5.49 20.35 10.91
N PHE A 110 -4.71 21.04 10.08
CA PHE A 110 -5.12 21.55 8.78
C PHE A 110 -5.32 20.37 7.81
N HIS A 111 -6.54 20.16 7.34
CA HIS A 111 -6.88 19.16 6.30
C HIS A 111 -7.47 19.90 5.10
N LEU A 112 -6.92 19.61 3.91
CA LEU A 112 -7.34 20.23 2.66
C LEU A 112 -8.64 19.64 2.10
N PHE A 113 -8.96 18.39 2.45
CA PHE A 113 -10.08 17.63 1.89
C PHE A 113 -10.93 16.94 2.95
N ASP A 114 -12.21 16.73 2.65
CA ASP A 114 -13.11 15.84 3.41
C ASP A 114 -12.97 14.39 2.92
N ASN A 115 -12.92 13.43 3.84
CA ASN A 115 -12.84 12.00 3.54
C ASN A 115 -14.22 11.30 3.54
N ALA A 116 -15.33 12.03 3.74
CA ALA A 116 -16.68 11.49 3.67
C ALA A 116 -17.03 10.79 2.33
N PRO A 117 -16.59 11.26 1.14
CA PRO A 117 -16.78 10.53 -0.11
C PRO A 117 -16.09 9.18 -0.11
N LEU A 118 -14.85 9.13 0.34
CA LEU A 118 -14.09 7.89 0.47
C LEU A 118 -14.76 6.93 1.47
N ARG A 119 -15.24 7.42 2.62
CA ARG A 119 -16.00 6.60 3.59
C ARG A 119 -17.19 5.91 2.93
N ARG A 120 -18.04 6.69 2.24
CA ARG A 120 -19.22 6.15 1.55
C ARG A 120 -18.86 5.13 0.48
N LEU A 121 -17.79 5.38 -0.27
CA LEU A 121 -17.30 4.46 -1.28
C LEU A 121 -16.82 3.13 -0.65
N LEU A 122 -16.09 3.19 0.45
CA LEU A 122 -15.63 2.00 1.18
C LEU A 122 -16.81 1.20 1.72
N ASP A 123 -17.78 1.87 2.35
CA ASP A 123 -18.99 1.23 2.90
C ASP A 123 -19.85 0.57 1.79
N GLN A 124 -19.79 1.06 0.55
CA GLN A 124 -20.50 0.46 -0.59
C GLN A 124 -19.73 -0.70 -1.25
N LEU A 125 -18.40 -0.63 -1.29
CA LEU A 125 -17.57 -1.59 -2.02
C LEU A 125 -17.09 -2.77 -1.17
N ILE A 126 -16.97 -2.57 0.15
CA ILE A 126 -16.35 -3.52 1.06
C ILE A 126 -17.41 -4.12 1.97
N ASP A 127 -17.58 -5.43 1.86
CA ASP A 127 -18.42 -6.22 2.75
C ASP A 127 -17.52 -6.90 3.78
N TYR A 128 -17.39 -6.28 4.95
CA TYR A 128 -16.51 -6.74 6.03
C TYR A 128 -16.90 -8.13 6.56
N HIS A 129 -18.18 -8.50 6.52
CA HIS A 129 -18.62 -9.83 6.93
C HIS A 129 -18.00 -10.94 6.08
N ARG A 130 -17.75 -10.67 4.80
CA ARG A 130 -17.10 -11.65 3.92
C ARG A 130 -15.64 -11.89 4.28
N ILE A 131 -14.98 -10.95 4.95
CA ILE A 131 -13.62 -11.15 5.48
C ILE A 131 -13.68 -12.15 6.62
N ASP A 132 -14.64 -12.00 7.54
CA ASP A 132 -14.85 -12.94 8.65
C ASP A 132 -15.16 -14.35 8.14
N ASP A 133 -16.07 -14.47 7.16
CA ASP A 133 -16.41 -15.74 6.52
C ASP A 133 -15.19 -16.38 5.85
N ASN A 134 -14.39 -15.61 5.10
CA ASN A 134 -13.21 -16.14 4.43
C ASN A 134 -12.13 -16.60 5.42
N ILE A 135 -12.01 -15.96 6.59
CA ILE A 135 -11.12 -16.42 7.67
C ILE A 135 -11.66 -17.70 8.31
N LEU A 136 -12.97 -17.73 8.60
CA LEU A 136 -13.64 -18.87 9.23
C LEU A 136 -13.58 -20.13 8.35
N TYR A 137 -13.90 -20.01 7.06
CA TYR A 137 -13.86 -21.11 6.09
C TYR A 137 -12.43 -21.41 5.59
N GLY A 138 -11.43 -20.66 6.04
CA GLY A 138 -10.03 -20.90 5.74
C GLY A 138 -9.60 -20.58 4.32
N SER A 139 -10.37 -19.76 3.60
CA SER A 139 -9.91 -19.13 2.35
C SER A 139 -8.87 -18.03 2.59
N LEU A 140 -8.84 -17.48 3.81
CA LEU A 140 -7.88 -16.48 4.29
C LEU A 140 -7.38 -16.90 5.68
N GLU A 141 -6.12 -16.63 6.01
CA GLU A 141 -5.59 -16.82 7.36
C GLU A 141 -5.60 -15.52 8.16
N ALA A 142 -5.14 -14.43 7.54
CA ALA A 142 -5.08 -13.13 8.18
C ALA A 142 -5.09 -11.96 7.19
N ILE A 143 -5.58 -10.83 7.66
CA ILE A 143 -5.47 -9.52 7.01
C ILE A 143 -4.96 -8.50 8.01
N ALA A 144 -4.03 -7.63 7.58
CA ALA A 144 -3.41 -6.60 8.39
C ALA A 144 -3.37 -5.24 7.66
N ILE A 145 -3.85 -4.21 8.35
CA ILE A 145 -3.86 -2.82 7.91
C ILE A 145 -2.99 -2.01 8.88
N THR A 146 -2.00 -1.31 8.36
CA THR A 146 -1.14 -0.45 9.19
C THR A 146 -1.60 0.99 9.16
N ALA A 147 -1.70 1.62 10.32
CA ALA A 147 -2.00 3.04 10.53
C ALA A 147 -1.03 3.60 11.57
N SER A 148 -0.94 4.93 11.65
CA SER A 148 0.04 5.59 12.48
C SER A 148 -0.63 6.32 13.63
N ASP A 149 -0.23 5.95 14.84
CA ASP A 149 -0.78 6.51 16.07
C ASP A 149 -0.11 7.86 16.35
N TYR A 150 -0.89 8.94 16.33
CA TYR A 150 -0.35 10.29 16.56
C TYR A 150 -0.18 10.64 18.03
N ASP A 151 -0.78 9.87 18.93
CA ASP A 151 -0.66 10.12 20.37
C ASP A 151 0.69 9.62 20.89
N ASP A 152 1.07 8.39 20.53
CA ASP A 152 2.30 7.75 21.00
C ASP A 152 3.42 7.66 19.92
N GLY A 153 3.14 8.06 18.68
CA GLY A 153 4.10 7.99 17.57
C GLY A 153 4.44 6.55 17.13
N LEU A 154 3.56 5.59 17.43
CA LEU A 154 3.74 4.16 17.13
C LEU A 154 3.10 3.79 15.79
N SER A 155 3.74 2.90 15.05
CA SER A 155 3.08 2.20 13.94
C SER A 155 2.16 1.10 14.47
N THR A 156 0.85 1.25 14.29
CA THR A 156 -0.17 0.31 14.76
C THR A 156 -0.72 -0.49 13.58
N THR A 157 -0.55 -1.81 13.63
CA THR A 157 -1.15 -2.73 12.67
C THR A 157 -2.41 -3.34 13.26
N PHE A 158 -3.56 -2.98 12.69
CA PHE A 158 -4.83 -3.63 12.99
C PHE A 158 -4.95 -4.89 12.15
N PHE A 159 -5.24 -6.03 12.77
CA PHE A 159 -5.37 -7.28 12.04
C PHE A 159 -6.57 -8.12 12.46
N GLN A 160 -7.14 -8.82 11.49
CA GLN A 160 -8.05 -9.95 11.69
C GLN A 160 -7.34 -11.22 11.27
N GLY A 161 -7.61 -12.32 11.97
CA GLY A 161 -7.10 -13.61 11.59
C GLY A 161 -7.52 -14.71 12.55
N ARG A 162 -7.03 -15.93 12.29
CA ARG A 162 -7.30 -17.12 13.08
C ARG A 162 -6.90 -16.97 14.55
N ALA A 163 -7.45 -17.83 15.40
CA ALA A 163 -7.25 -17.78 16.86
C ALA A 163 -5.78 -17.93 17.30
N GLU A 164 -4.94 -18.52 16.45
CA GLU A 164 -3.50 -18.68 16.68
C GLU A 164 -2.70 -17.37 16.53
N HIS A 165 -3.23 -16.38 15.81
CA HIS A 165 -2.57 -15.10 15.62
C HIS A 165 -2.78 -14.20 16.84
N GLN A 166 -1.70 -13.99 17.59
CA GLN A 166 -1.70 -13.19 18.81
C GLN A 166 -1.24 -11.75 18.54
N PRO A 167 -1.78 -10.76 19.28
CA PRO A 167 -1.24 -9.40 19.29
C PRO A 167 0.26 -9.40 19.59
N TRP A 168 0.97 -8.39 19.09
CA TRP A 168 2.41 -8.25 19.32
C TRP A 168 2.79 -6.81 19.64
N GLU A 169 3.89 -6.65 20.37
CA GLU A 169 4.48 -5.35 20.66
C GLU A 169 6.00 -5.40 20.44
N ARG A 170 6.52 -4.35 19.83
CA ARG A 170 7.93 -4.15 19.48
C ARG A 170 8.28 -2.68 19.62
N ALA A 171 9.58 -2.36 19.57
CA ALA A 171 10.02 -0.97 19.61
C ALA A 171 9.35 -0.15 18.50
N ARG A 172 8.58 0.86 18.89
CA ARG A 172 7.84 1.78 18.02
C ARG A 172 6.77 1.15 17.11
N ARG A 173 6.34 -0.09 17.37
CA ARG A 173 5.29 -0.75 16.57
C ARG A 173 4.53 -1.82 17.34
N ARG A 174 3.25 -2.00 17.01
CA ARG A 174 2.38 -3.01 17.64
C ARG A 174 1.37 -3.60 16.66
N GLY A 175 0.92 -4.81 16.92
CA GLY A 175 -0.19 -5.47 16.24
C GLY A 175 -1.37 -5.61 17.18
N LEU A 176 -2.51 -5.04 16.81
CA LEU A 176 -3.77 -5.11 17.55
C LEU A 176 -4.77 -5.97 16.79
N ARG A 177 -5.27 -7.02 17.46
CA ARG A 177 -6.33 -7.86 16.91
C ARG A 177 -7.67 -7.15 17.09
N THR A 178 -8.39 -6.89 16.00
CA THR A 178 -9.69 -6.20 16.01
C THR A 178 -10.50 -6.57 14.77
N LEU A 179 -11.80 -6.32 14.77
CA LEU A 179 -12.60 -6.38 13.54
C LEU A 179 -12.28 -5.15 12.67
N LEU A 180 -11.96 -5.37 11.40
CA LEU A 180 -11.65 -4.28 10.49
C LEU A 180 -12.94 -3.60 10.04
N THR A 181 -12.85 -2.29 9.88
CA THR A 181 -13.94 -1.41 9.48
C THR A 181 -13.39 -0.33 8.56
N SER A 182 -14.28 0.48 7.97
CA SER A 182 -13.90 1.62 7.15
C SER A 182 -13.03 2.63 7.91
N ASP A 183 -13.19 2.77 9.22
CA ASP A 183 -12.37 3.67 10.03
C ASP A 183 -10.89 3.28 10.01
N HIS A 184 -10.58 1.98 10.04
CA HIS A 184 -9.21 1.48 9.95
C HIS A 184 -8.57 1.78 8.58
N LEU A 185 -9.36 1.70 7.50
CA LEU A 185 -8.90 2.04 6.15
C LEU A 185 -8.71 3.54 5.95
N LEU A 186 -9.64 4.34 6.48
CA LEU A 186 -9.56 5.80 6.47
C LEU A 186 -8.35 6.28 7.27
N ALA A 187 -8.14 5.73 8.48
CA ALA A 187 -6.95 5.97 9.27
C ALA A 187 -5.68 5.64 8.48
N SER A 188 -5.59 4.44 7.90
CA SER A 188 -4.43 4.00 7.13
C SER A 188 -4.13 4.89 5.91
N SER A 189 -5.15 5.55 5.35
CA SER A 189 -5.06 6.41 4.16
C SER A 189 -5.10 7.91 4.47
N ALA A 190 -5.07 8.30 5.74
CA ALA A 190 -5.21 9.68 6.19
C ALA A 190 -3.90 10.47 6.01
N LEU A 191 -3.54 10.75 4.75
CA LEU A 191 -2.29 11.42 4.42
C LEU A 191 -2.24 12.82 5.05
N PRO A 192 -1.13 13.22 5.72
CA PRO A 192 -1.03 14.50 6.39
C PRO A 192 -1.27 15.66 5.43
N PHE A 193 -1.92 16.70 5.94
CA PHE A 193 -2.31 17.89 5.18
C PHE A 193 -3.37 17.66 4.10
N VAL A 194 -3.53 16.43 3.60
CA VAL A 194 -4.53 16.06 2.59
C VAL A 194 -5.84 15.64 3.27
N PHE A 195 -5.80 14.62 4.12
CA PHE A 195 -6.98 14.05 4.77
C PHE A 195 -6.96 14.27 6.29
N PRO A 196 -8.13 14.33 6.95
CA PRO A 196 -8.20 14.41 8.40
C PRO A 196 -7.77 13.09 9.05
N ALA A 197 -7.12 13.20 10.20
CA ALA A 197 -6.83 12.05 11.05
C ALA A 197 -8.15 11.41 11.53
N THR A 198 -8.16 10.09 11.66
CA THR A 198 -9.37 9.31 11.99
C THR A 198 -9.29 8.83 13.44
N PRO A 199 -10.26 9.16 14.30
CA PRO A 199 -10.32 8.62 15.65
C PRO A 199 -10.80 7.16 15.61
N ILE A 200 -10.11 6.27 16.33
CA ILE A 200 -10.51 4.87 16.53
C ILE A 200 -10.40 4.58 18.02
N GLY A 201 -11.54 4.40 18.68
CA GLY A 201 -11.61 4.38 20.14
C GLY A 201 -11.16 5.72 20.73
N ASP A 202 -10.24 5.67 21.70
CA ASP A 202 -9.72 6.85 22.40
C ASP A 202 -8.47 7.47 21.74
N ARG A 203 -8.06 6.96 20.58
CA ARG A 203 -6.79 7.32 19.92
C ARG A 203 -7.01 7.91 18.53
N VAL A 204 -6.08 8.77 18.12
CA VAL A 204 -6.12 9.42 16.80
C VAL A 204 -5.07 8.82 15.87
N TYR A 205 -5.53 8.35 14.71
CA TYR A 205 -4.68 7.70 13.73
C TYR A 205 -4.57 8.50 12.43
N GLY A 206 -3.37 8.49 11.84
CA GLY A 206 -3.06 9.01 10.51
C GLY A 206 -2.51 7.94 9.57
N ASP A 207 -2.09 8.35 8.37
CA ASP A 207 -1.62 7.44 7.33
C ASP A 207 -0.51 6.52 7.82
N GLY A 208 -0.68 5.22 7.56
CA GLY A 208 0.16 4.16 8.10
C GLY A 208 1.60 4.15 7.63
N SER A 209 1.93 4.91 6.60
CA SER A 209 3.29 5.11 6.13
C SER A 209 4.13 5.98 7.08
N ILE A 210 3.49 6.93 7.77
CA ILE A 210 4.17 7.88 8.64
C ILE A 210 4.64 7.09 9.87
N HIS A 211 5.93 6.90 10.12
CA HIS A 211 6.46 6.01 11.18
C HIS A 211 6.45 4.50 10.85
N GLN A 212 6.23 4.08 9.60
CA GLN A 212 6.35 2.67 9.22
C GLN A 212 7.81 2.22 9.12
N LEU A 213 8.43 1.89 10.24
CA LEU A 213 9.85 1.51 10.30
C LEU A 213 10.14 0.08 9.81
N SER A 214 9.14 -0.80 9.77
CA SER A 214 9.32 -2.18 9.31
C SER A 214 8.05 -2.70 8.62
N PRO A 215 7.87 -2.36 7.33
CA PRO A 215 6.69 -2.76 6.56
C PRO A 215 6.48 -4.28 6.49
N LEU A 216 7.55 -5.08 6.60
CA LEU A 216 7.47 -6.55 6.54
C LEU A 216 7.01 -7.18 7.87
N SER A 217 7.05 -6.41 8.97
CA SER A 217 6.78 -6.90 10.32
C SER A 217 5.40 -7.56 10.48
N PRO A 218 4.29 -7.02 9.93
CA PRO A 218 2.98 -7.66 10.01
C PRO A 218 2.95 -9.05 9.40
N ALA A 219 3.48 -9.20 8.17
CA ALA A 219 3.49 -10.48 7.47
C ALA A 219 4.30 -11.54 8.27
N ILE A 220 5.47 -11.15 8.78
CA ILE A 220 6.32 -12.03 9.58
C ILE A 220 5.63 -12.45 10.88
N HIS A 221 4.96 -11.54 11.58
CA HIS A 221 4.23 -11.84 12.82
C HIS A 221 3.00 -12.71 12.59
N LEU A 222 2.35 -12.58 11.44
CA LEU A 222 1.25 -13.43 11.02
C LEU A 222 1.71 -14.80 10.50
N GLY A 223 3.02 -15.06 10.47
CA GLY A 223 3.59 -16.36 10.17
C GLY A 223 3.94 -16.58 8.71
N ALA A 224 4.13 -15.51 7.93
CA ALA A 224 4.54 -15.62 6.54
C ALA A 224 5.92 -16.29 6.39
N GLU A 225 5.99 -17.28 5.51
CA GLU A 225 7.24 -17.94 5.07
C GLU A 225 7.73 -17.38 3.74
N ARG A 226 6.80 -16.82 2.95
CA ARG A 226 7.08 -16.15 1.69
C ARG A 226 6.32 -14.84 1.62
N ILE A 227 6.90 -13.79 1.07
CA ILE A 227 6.25 -12.48 0.90
C ILE A 227 6.37 -12.04 -0.55
N LEU A 228 5.23 -11.95 -1.26
CA LEU A 228 5.14 -11.23 -2.51
C LEU A 228 4.86 -9.75 -2.20
N LEU A 229 5.81 -8.90 -2.55
CA LEU A 229 5.78 -7.47 -2.26
C LEU A 229 5.60 -6.70 -3.56
N VAL A 230 4.58 -5.85 -3.63
CA VAL A 230 4.43 -4.88 -4.73
C VAL A 230 4.71 -3.49 -4.19
N THR A 231 5.88 -2.95 -4.56
CA THR A 231 6.28 -1.59 -4.22
C THR A 231 5.97 -0.63 -5.38
N LEU A 232 5.85 0.66 -5.06
CA LEU A 232 5.57 1.74 -5.99
C LEU A 232 6.79 2.65 -6.20
N ASP A 233 7.96 2.19 -5.78
CA ASP A 233 9.24 2.87 -5.94
C ASP A 233 9.75 2.77 -7.38
N SER A 234 10.03 3.92 -7.99
CA SER A 234 10.62 4.01 -9.33
C SER A 234 12.13 3.68 -9.34
N PRO A 235 12.64 2.95 -10.35
CA PRO A 235 14.04 2.48 -10.42
C PRO A 235 15.07 3.58 -10.74
N HIS A 236 14.67 4.76 -11.22
CA HIS A 236 15.60 5.80 -11.71
C HIS A 236 15.97 6.88 -10.68
N ARG A 237 15.71 6.67 -9.39
CA ARG A 237 16.08 7.65 -8.34
C ARG A 237 17.54 7.63 -7.92
N GLU A 238 18.35 6.71 -8.43
CA GLU A 238 19.75 6.55 -8.01
C GLU A 238 20.68 7.70 -8.43
N ASN A 239 20.24 8.59 -9.33
CA ASN A 239 20.95 9.83 -9.65
C ASN A 239 20.01 11.03 -9.53
N PRO A 240 19.93 11.70 -8.36
CA PRO A 240 19.39 13.05 -8.34
C PRO A 240 20.33 13.89 -9.20
N THR A 241 19.90 14.25 -10.40
CA THR A 241 20.58 15.31 -11.15
C THR A 241 20.64 16.52 -10.21
N PRO A 242 21.83 17.08 -9.92
CA PRO A 242 21.93 18.22 -9.02
C PRO A 242 21.16 19.36 -9.67
N ARG A 243 19.96 19.64 -9.14
CA ARG A 243 19.10 20.71 -9.65
C ARG A 243 19.78 22.03 -9.32
N GLN A 244 20.29 22.72 -10.34
CA GLN A 244 20.67 24.12 -10.23
C GLN A 244 19.40 24.95 -10.07
N GLY A 245 18.95 25.16 -8.83
CA GLY A 245 17.76 25.95 -8.52
C GLY A 245 17.51 26.09 -7.03
N HIS A 246 16.73 27.11 -6.64
CA HIS A 246 16.35 27.33 -5.25
C HIS A 246 15.48 26.18 -4.70
N LEU A 247 15.69 25.81 -3.44
CA LEU A 247 14.82 24.90 -2.70
C LEU A 247 13.40 25.47 -2.65
N THR A 248 12.44 24.78 -3.28
CA THR A 248 11.02 25.11 -3.22
C THR A 248 10.32 24.29 -2.13
N SER A 249 9.21 24.80 -1.60
CA SER A 249 8.36 24.06 -0.66
C SER A 249 7.83 22.75 -1.24
N SER A 250 7.64 22.67 -2.57
CA SER A 250 7.30 21.43 -3.29
C SER A 250 8.40 20.38 -3.20
N ASN A 251 9.67 20.79 -3.34
CA ASN A 251 10.79 19.86 -3.27
C ASN A 251 10.87 19.26 -1.86
N ILE A 252 10.71 20.09 -0.82
CA ILE A 252 10.69 19.61 0.57
C ILE A 252 9.50 18.67 0.81
N ALA A 253 8.29 19.04 0.41
CA ALA A 253 7.11 18.18 0.58
C ALA A 253 7.24 16.86 -0.20
N SER A 254 7.75 16.91 -1.43
CA SER A 254 7.98 15.71 -2.26
C SER A 254 9.06 14.82 -1.66
N HIS A 255 10.16 15.40 -1.16
CA HIS A 255 11.20 14.65 -0.45
C HIS A 255 10.67 14.01 0.82
N LEU A 256 9.91 14.73 1.65
CA LEU A 256 9.32 14.18 2.88
C LEU A 256 8.37 13.02 2.58
N LEU A 257 7.50 13.16 1.57
CA LEU A 257 6.65 12.05 1.13
C LEU A 257 7.51 10.85 0.70
N ASN A 258 8.48 11.06 -0.19
CA ASN A 258 9.34 9.99 -0.70
C ASN A 258 10.12 9.25 0.40
N THR A 259 10.69 9.98 1.36
CA THR A 259 11.44 9.38 2.48
C THR A 259 10.53 8.60 3.43
N VAL A 260 9.27 9.01 3.60
CA VAL A 260 8.31 8.28 4.44
C VAL A 260 7.92 6.93 3.82
N PHE A 261 7.85 6.80 2.50
CA PHE A 261 7.33 5.59 1.83
C PHE A 261 8.39 4.59 1.35
N SER A 262 9.49 5.07 0.75
CA SER A 262 10.38 4.21 -0.06
C SER A 262 11.61 3.73 0.72
N ASP A 263 12.24 4.62 1.49
CA ASP A 263 13.54 4.36 2.11
C ASP A 263 13.44 3.33 3.26
N THR A 264 12.33 3.34 4.00
CA THR A 264 12.07 2.41 5.10
C THR A 264 11.89 0.98 4.62
N LEU A 265 11.19 0.77 3.49
CA LEU A 265 10.95 -0.55 2.91
C LEU A 265 12.23 -1.19 2.39
N ASN A 266 13.07 -0.43 1.67
CA ASN A 266 14.33 -0.95 1.14
C ASN A 266 15.29 -1.34 2.28
N SER A 267 15.34 -0.56 3.36
CA SER A 267 16.12 -0.90 4.56
C SER A 267 15.61 -2.18 5.25
N ASP A 268 14.29 -2.36 5.33
CA ASP A 268 13.69 -3.56 5.95
C ASP A 268 13.95 -4.83 5.12
N LEU A 269 13.89 -4.73 3.79
CA LEU A 269 14.27 -5.83 2.87
C LEU A 269 15.74 -6.21 2.98
N GLU A 270 16.65 -5.22 3.03
CA GLU A 270 18.08 -5.47 3.19
C GLU A 270 18.36 -6.18 4.53
N ARG A 271 17.69 -5.73 5.61
CA ARG A 271 17.77 -6.38 6.93
C ARG A 271 17.28 -7.82 6.87
N LEU A 272 16.14 -8.08 6.22
CA LEU A 272 15.62 -9.44 6.06
C LEU A 272 16.59 -10.32 5.27
N GLY A 273 17.18 -9.79 4.20
CA GLY A 273 18.20 -10.50 3.40
C GLY A 273 19.41 -10.90 4.25
N ARG A 274 19.95 -9.99 5.07
CA ARG A 274 21.03 -10.27 6.02
C ARG A 274 20.66 -11.35 7.03
N ILE A 275 19.43 -11.31 7.57
CA ILE A 275 18.94 -12.33 8.52
C ILE A 275 18.84 -13.69 7.82
N ASN A 276 18.23 -13.76 6.64
CA ASN A 276 18.11 -14.99 5.87
C ASN A 276 19.49 -15.59 5.53
N GLN A 277 20.44 -14.76 5.09
CA GLN A 277 21.80 -15.19 4.83
C GLN A 277 22.46 -15.75 6.09
N THR A 278 22.31 -15.07 7.23
CA THR A 278 22.84 -15.56 8.52
C THR A 278 22.23 -16.91 8.90
N LEU A 279 20.90 -17.05 8.79
CA LEU A 279 20.21 -18.31 9.08
C LEU A 279 20.65 -19.45 8.15
N SER A 280 20.96 -19.15 6.88
CA SER A 280 21.43 -20.15 5.91
C SER A 280 22.76 -20.80 6.30
N LEU A 281 23.60 -20.09 7.05
CA LEU A 281 24.90 -20.56 7.53
C LEU A 281 24.79 -21.41 8.82
N ILE A 282 23.68 -21.31 9.56
CA ILE A 282 23.48 -22.05 10.82
C ILE A 282 23.00 -23.48 10.50
N PRO A 283 23.52 -24.55 11.14
CA PRO A 283 23.03 -25.91 10.94
C PRO A 283 21.54 -26.08 11.31
N ALA A 284 20.81 -26.90 10.56
CA ALA A 284 19.35 -27.07 10.73
C ALA A 284 18.92 -27.49 12.15
N ARG A 285 19.76 -28.27 12.85
CA ARG A 285 19.50 -28.68 14.26
C ARG A 285 19.47 -27.49 15.21
N GLU A 286 20.32 -26.49 14.99
CA GLU A 286 20.41 -25.29 15.83
C GLU A 286 19.38 -24.23 15.45
N ARG A 287 18.96 -24.18 14.17
CA ARG A 287 17.88 -23.27 13.72
C ARG A 287 16.59 -23.47 14.50
N SER A 288 16.24 -24.71 14.84
CA SER A 288 15.04 -25.03 15.61
C SER A 288 15.01 -24.42 17.02
N ARG A 289 16.19 -24.07 17.58
CA ARG A 289 16.32 -23.40 18.88
C ARG A 289 16.14 -21.88 18.77
N LEU A 290 16.33 -21.32 17.57
CA LEU A 290 16.15 -19.91 17.30
C LEU A 290 14.68 -19.63 17.00
N LYS A 291 14.11 -18.59 17.61
CA LYS A 291 12.76 -18.09 17.27
C LYS A 291 12.78 -17.25 15.98
N LEU A 292 13.52 -17.69 14.97
CA LEU A 292 13.71 -17.00 13.69
C LEU A 292 13.36 -17.94 12.55
N ARG A 293 12.75 -17.39 11.50
CA ARG A 293 12.36 -18.12 10.30
C ARG A 293 13.00 -17.48 9.09
N GLN A 294 13.38 -18.29 8.12
CA GLN A 294 13.77 -17.80 6.81
C GLN A 294 12.51 -17.38 6.06
N VAL A 295 12.51 -16.18 5.47
CA VAL A 295 11.36 -15.65 4.75
C VAL A 295 11.78 -15.30 3.33
N GLU A 296 11.25 -16.01 2.35
CA GLU A 296 11.54 -15.74 0.94
C GLU A 296 10.77 -14.50 0.45
N THR A 297 11.39 -13.66 -0.37
CA THR A 297 10.73 -12.45 -0.89
C THR A 297 10.72 -12.39 -2.41
N CYS A 298 9.57 -12.11 -3.01
CA CYS A 298 9.43 -11.76 -4.42
C CYS A 298 8.97 -10.31 -4.52
N VAL A 299 9.86 -9.43 -4.98
CA VAL A 299 9.60 -7.98 -5.06
C VAL A 299 9.32 -7.59 -6.51
N ILE A 300 8.18 -6.95 -6.74
CA ILE A 300 7.76 -6.40 -8.02
C ILE A 300 7.78 -4.88 -7.90
N ARG A 301 8.45 -4.21 -8.85
CA ARG A 301 8.61 -2.76 -8.90
C ARG A 301 8.28 -2.25 -10.31
N PRO A 302 7.78 -1.02 -10.46
CA PRO A 302 7.58 -0.41 -11.77
C PRO A 302 8.85 -0.40 -12.63
N SER A 303 8.75 -0.79 -13.90
CA SER A 303 9.85 -0.66 -14.87
C SER A 303 10.05 0.78 -15.34
N GLN A 304 9.03 1.63 -15.20
CA GLN A 304 9.01 3.03 -15.62
C GLN A 304 8.75 3.94 -14.42
N ASP A 305 9.23 5.19 -14.51
CA ASP A 305 8.97 6.17 -13.46
C ASP A 305 7.51 6.63 -13.50
N LEU A 306 6.78 6.32 -12.43
CA LEU A 306 5.38 6.67 -12.27
C LEU A 306 5.15 8.19 -12.25
N ASP A 307 6.16 8.96 -11.82
CA ASP A 307 6.12 10.42 -11.76
C ASP A 307 6.22 11.05 -13.16
N LEU A 308 6.99 10.43 -14.07
CA LEU A 308 7.06 10.85 -15.47
C LEU A 308 5.76 10.54 -16.22
N ILE A 309 5.18 9.36 -15.99
CA ILE A 309 3.89 9.00 -16.60
C ILE A 309 2.81 10.00 -16.17
N ALA A 310 2.82 10.45 -14.91
CA ALA A 310 1.82 11.39 -14.41
C ALA A 310 1.86 12.77 -15.11
N LEU A 311 3.04 13.18 -15.59
CA LEU A 311 3.22 14.46 -16.30
C LEU A 311 2.32 14.55 -17.55
N GLU A 312 2.15 13.45 -18.28
CA GLU A 312 1.29 13.36 -19.47
C GLU A 312 -0.20 13.59 -19.15
N TYR A 313 -0.63 13.31 -17.92
CA TYR A 313 -2.05 13.36 -17.50
C TYR A 313 -2.37 14.59 -16.65
N LEU A 314 -1.37 15.37 -16.20
CA LEU A 314 -1.56 16.63 -15.47
C LEU A 314 -2.55 17.60 -16.11
N PRO A 315 -2.59 17.78 -17.44
CA PRO A 315 -3.57 18.67 -18.08
C PRO A 315 -5.02 18.21 -17.93
N ARG A 316 -5.27 16.91 -17.69
CA ARG A 316 -6.62 16.33 -17.53
C ARG A 316 -7.21 16.55 -16.15
N LEU A 317 -6.39 16.84 -15.15
CA LEU A 317 -6.87 17.11 -13.80
C LEU A 317 -7.83 18.31 -13.75
N PRO A 318 -8.84 18.28 -12.86
CA PRO A 318 -9.70 19.43 -12.62
C PRO A 318 -8.89 20.69 -12.32
N THR A 319 -9.33 21.84 -12.83
CA THR A 319 -8.60 23.11 -12.70
C THR A 319 -8.31 23.47 -11.25
N GLN A 320 -9.20 23.09 -10.33
CA GLN A 320 -9.05 23.33 -8.89
C GLN A 320 -7.86 22.56 -8.31
N LEU A 321 -7.75 21.26 -8.61
CA LEU A 321 -6.62 20.43 -8.16
C LEU A 321 -5.32 20.89 -8.83
N ARG A 322 -5.37 21.28 -10.11
CA ARG A 322 -4.20 21.82 -10.81
C ARG A 322 -3.69 23.13 -10.20
N ARG A 323 -4.59 24.01 -9.74
CA ARG A 323 -4.24 25.24 -9.01
C ARG A 323 -3.65 24.93 -7.63
N LEU A 324 -4.22 23.98 -6.90
CA LEU A 324 -3.67 23.52 -5.62
C LEU A 324 -2.25 22.98 -5.78
N LEU A 325 -2.04 22.10 -6.76
CA LEU A 325 -0.72 21.54 -7.06
C LEU A 325 0.29 22.64 -7.41
N ARG A 326 -0.11 23.68 -8.16
CA ARG A 326 0.75 24.86 -8.42
C ARG A 326 1.10 25.63 -7.15
N VAL A 327 0.13 25.86 -6.25
CA VAL A 327 0.38 26.52 -4.95
C VAL A 327 1.34 25.70 -4.09
N LEU A 328 1.24 24.37 -4.15
CA LEU A 328 2.15 23.46 -3.48
C LEU A 328 3.50 23.32 -4.19
N GLY A 329 3.73 24.07 -5.28
CA GLY A 329 5.00 24.19 -6.01
C GLY A 329 5.21 23.14 -7.12
N VAL A 330 4.15 22.46 -7.56
CA VAL A 330 4.20 21.55 -8.72
C VAL A 330 4.01 22.37 -10.00
N ASN A 331 5.10 22.51 -10.76
CA ASN A 331 5.08 23.12 -12.08
C ASN A 331 4.82 22.04 -13.14
N GLY A 332 4.02 22.34 -14.16
CA GLY A 332 3.59 21.37 -15.18
C GLY A 332 4.69 20.89 -16.14
N GLU A 333 5.94 21.30 -15.90
CA GLU A 333 7.11 20.95 -16.71
C GLU A 333 8.00 19.90 -16.02
N GLU A 334 7.77 19.61 -14.73
CA GLU A 334 8.59 18.68 -13.96
C GLU A 334 7.77 17.51 -13.40
N SER A 335 8.39 16.33 -13.33
CA SER A 335 7.82 15.20 -12.62
C SER A 335 7.76 15.49 -11.12
N SER A 336 6.59 15.24 -10.52
CA SER A 336 6.35 15.49 -9.10
C SER A 336 5.72 14.28 -8.46
N SER A 337 6.30 13.87 -7.34
CA SER A 337 5.82 12.73 -6.58
C SER A 337 4.45 12.98 -5.95
N LEU A 338 4.18 14.22 -5.55
CA LEU A 338 2.87 14.63 -5.04
C LEU A 338 1.80 14.60 -6.13
N ALA A 339 2.15 15.01 -7.35
CA ALA A 339 1.23 15.00 -8.49
C ALA A 339 0.76 13.59 -8.82
N SER A 340 1.70 12.64 -9.01
CA SER A 340 1.38 11.25 -9.33
C SER A 340 0.62 10.55 -8.20
N PHE A 341 0.84 10.94 -6.94
CA PHE A 341 0.12 10.39 -5.80
C PHE A 341 -1.36 10.81 -5.79
N LEU A 342 -1.66 12.08 -6.12
CA LEU A 342 -3.03 12.62 -6.14
C LEU A 342 -3.70 12.52 -7.52
N MET A 343 -3.05 11.89 -8.50
CA MET A 343 -3.51 11.76 -9.89
C MET A 343 -4.60 10.67 -10.03
N PHE A 344 -5.76 10.86 -9.41
CA PHE A 344 -6.89 9.95 -9.57
C PHE A 344 -7.67 10.28 -10.86
N ASP A 345 -6.97 10.15 -11.99
CA ASP A 345 -7.49 10.23 -13.36
C ASP A 345 -7.67 8.81 -13.92
N PRO A 346 -8.83 8.49 -14.54
CA PRO A 346 -9.08 7.17 -15.12
C PRO A 346 -8.06 6.75 -16.18
N GLY A 347 -7.54 7.70 -16.96
CA GLY A 347 -6.52 7.44 -17.98
C GLY A 347 -5.18 7.07 -17.36
N TYR A 348 -4.74 7.83 -16.35
CA TYR A 348 -3.54 7.54 -15.59
C TYR A 348 -3.63 6.17 -14.88
N CYS A 349 -4.73 5.91 -14.17
CA CYS A 349 -4.94 4.63 -13.48
C CYS A 349 -4.90 3.45 -14.45
N GLN A 350 -5.54 3.57 -15.62
CA GLN A 350 -5.49 2.55 -16.68
C GLN A 350 -4.08 2.35 -17.23
N ARG A 351 -3.31 3.43 -17.41
CA ARG A 351 -1.91 3.34 -17.86
C ARG A 351 -1.05 2.59 -16.84
N LEU A 352 -1.25 2.85 -15.54
CA LEU A 352 -0.56 2.15 -14.46
C LEU A 352 -0.95 0.67 -14.35
N ILE A 353 -2.24 0.34 -14.47
CA ILE A 353 -2.71 -1.06 -14.53
C ILE A 353 -2.02 -1.80 -15.68
N LYS A 354 -1.94 -1.17 -16.86
CA LYS A 354 -1.24 -1.77 -18.01
C LYS A 354 0.25 -1.98 -17.74
N LEU A 355 0.90 -1.02 -17.10
CA LEU A 355 2.31 -1.12 -16.74
C LEU A 355 2.56 -2.26 -15.74
N GLY A 356 1.80 -2.31 -14.64
CA GLY A 356 1.94 -3.36 -13.63
C GLY A 356 1.62 -4.76 -14.16
N TYR A 357 0.67 -4.86 -15.10
CA TYR A 357 0.40 -6.10 -15.80
C TYR A 357 1.60 -6.56 -16.64
N GLN A 358 2.20 -5.66 -17.42
CA GLN A 358 3.37 -5.99 -18.23
C GLN A 358 4.57 -6.38 -17.38
N ASP A 359 4.91 -5.60 -16.35
CA ASP A 359 6.05 -5.86 -15.47
C ASP A 359 5.93 -7.22 -14.75
N ALA A 360 4.72 -7.59 -14.35
CA ALA A 360 4.46 -8.88 -13.73
C ALA A 360 4.56 -10.04 -14.73
N LEU A 361 4.15 -9.86 -15.99
CA LEU A 361 4.36 -10.84 -17.05
C LEU A 361 5.84 -11.01 -17.42
N ASP A 362 6.60 -9.92 -17.44
CA ASP A 362 8.05 -9.98 -17.68
C ASP A 362 8.76 -10.78 -16.56
N LEU A 363 8.18 -10.78 -15.35
CA LEU A 363 8.62 -11.59 -14.20
C LEU A 363 7.87 -12.92 -14.05
N ARG A 364 7.13 -13.37 -15.05
CA ARG A 364 6.25 -14.55 -14.99
C ARG A 364 6.93 -15.79 -14.39
N GLN A 365 8.10 -16.17 -14.89
CA GLN A 365 8.82 -17.37 -14.43
C GLN A 365 9.15 -17.30 -12.94
N ARG A 366 9.54 -16.12 -12.45
CA ARG A 366 9.85 -15.88 -11.04
C ARG A 366 8.59 -15.95 -10.17
N ILE A 367 7.46 -15.43 -10.65
CA ILE A 367 6.18 -15.49 -9.94
C ILE A 367 5.65 -16.93 -9.89
N GLU A 368 5.69 -17.65 -11.01
CA GLU A 368 5.27 -19.06 -11.08
C GLU A 368 6.10 -19.94 -10.15
N ALA A 369 7.42 -19.77 -10.12
CA ALA A 369 8.31 -20.49 -9.21
C ALA A 369 8.01 -20.14 -7.74
N PHE A 370 7.83 -18.85 -7.42
CA PHE A 370 7.56 -18.40 -6.05
C PHE A 370 6.21 -18.92 -5.49
N LEU A 371 5.21 -19.06 -6.36
CA LEU A 371 3.87 -19.56 -6.02
C LEU A 371 3.73 -21.07 -6.19
N ASP A 372 4.81 -21.80 -6.48
CA ASP A 372 4.83 -23.25 -6.75
C ASP A 372 3.80 -23.68 -7.83
N LEU A 373 3.67 -22.91 -8.91
CA LEU A 373 2.72 -23.18 -9.98
C LEU A 373 3.24 -24.22 -10.97
N PRO A 374 2.39 -25.15 -11.44
CA PRO A 374 2.78 -26.16 -12.44
C PRO A 374 3.08 -25.47 -13.78
N GLY A 375 4.37 -25.21 -14.02
CA GLY A 375 4.90 -24.49 -15.18
C GLY A 375 6.40 -24.20 -15.06
N SER A 376 6.92 -24.11 -13.82
CA SER A 376 8.35 -23.99 -13.55
C SER A 376 9.04 -25.37 -13.52
N GLY A 377 9.64 -25.78 -14.64
CA GLY A 377 10.73 -26.76 -14.68
C GLY A 377 10.41 -28.20 -14.25
N ARG A 378 9.79 -28.98 -15.14
CA ARG A 378 9.91 -30.46 -15.15
C ARG A 378 10.16 -31.03 -16.55
N GLN A 379 10.75 -30.24 -17.44
CA GLN A 379 11.08 -30.65 -18.81
C GLN A 379 12.57 -30.82 -19.12
N GLU A 380 13.49 -30.54 -18.19
CA GLU A 380 14.94 -30.63 -18.46
C GLU A 380 15.68 -31.79 -17.75
N GLN A 381 15.01 -32.65 -16.97
CA GLN A 381 15.66 -33.78 -16.29
C GLN A 381 15.31 -35.18 -16.85
N PHE A 382 14.54 -35.29 -17.94
CA PHE A 382 14.19 -36.58 -18.56
C PHE A 382 14.66 -36.73 -20.00
N ARG A 383 15.61 -35.91 -20.46
CA ARG A 383 16.15 -35.97 -21.83
C ARG A 383 17.63 -36.32 -21.96
N GLU A 384 18.32 -36.64 -20.86
CA GLU A 384 19.73 -37.10 -20.89
C GLU A 384 19.95 -38.57 -20.51
N GLU A 385 18.89 -39.36 -20.29
CA GLU A 385 19.01 -40.81 -20.03
C GLU A 385 18.08 -41.66 -20.92
N ALA A 386 17.95 -41.31 -22.21
CA ALA A 386 17.26 -42.15 -23.19
C ALA A 386 18.13 -42.44 -24.42
#